data_AF-A0AAV5SI60-F1
#
_entry.id   AF-A0AAV5SI60-F1
#
_cell.length_a   1.000
_cell.length_b   1.000
_cell.length_c   1.000
_cell.angle_alpha   90.00
_cell.angle_beta   90.00
_cell.angle_gamma   90.00
#
_symmetry.space_group_name_H-M   'P 1'
#
loop_
_entity.id
_entity.type
_entity.pdbx_description
1 polymer ?
#
loop_
_entity_poly.entity_id
_entity_poly.type
_entity_poly.pdbx_seq_one_letter_code
_entity_poly.pdbx_strand_id
1 'polypeptide(L)'
;LSQGSEYVPSEESGGDTEESDSEETSENGKRERKYRIVGNEQLLELFRRCKECGAQLDTSEVVMREEGSVCIVDYACLSCGKSVTWRSQSRIGKGKSTVYEGNQEIAVGAFITGVPIPRFTDFAQLLGLGLPTERAMRRTIRDIACPAIKRVFKVWEAHVRSMVKDVAEPGGIAISIDGQYDSPGFNATNCKVTIMDANLKVAIAGVSLHKHEPEIG
;
A
#
# COMPACT_ATOMS: atom_id res chain seq x y z
N LEU A 1 39.84 30.19 32.87
CA LEU A 1 38.57 30.94 33.05
C LEU A 1 38.13 31.43 31.68
N SER A 2 37.27 30.65 31.04
CA SER A 2 36.63 30.93 29.74
C SER A 2 35.15 30.61 29.97
N GLN A 3 34.32 31.64 29.98
CA GLN A 3 32.89 31.55 30.25
C GLN A 3 32.19 30.97 29.02
N GLY A 4 31.48 29.86 29.22
CA GLY A 4 30.58 29.28 28.23
C GLY A 4 29.34 30.16 28.07
N SER A 5 28.92 30.36 26.82
CA SER A 5 27.66 31.02 26.48
C SER A 5 26.50 30.07 26.82
N GLU A 6 25.77 30.38 27.87
CA GLU A 6 24.55 29.67 28.29
C GLU A 6 23.38 30.19 27.44
N TYR A 7 22.62 29.27 26.84
CA TYR A 7 21.44 29.59 26.04
C TYR A 7 20.26 29.90 26.95
N VAL A 8 19.64 31.07 26.78
CA VAL A 8 18.45 31.51 27.52
C VAL A 8 17.24 31.49 26.58
N PRO A 9 16.20 30.66 26.85
CA PRO A 9 14.96 30.69 26.09
C PRO A 9 14.17 31.96 26.43
N SER A 10 13.69 32.66 25.41
CA SER A 10 12.73 33.76 25.57
C SER A 10 11.31 33.20 25.60
N GLU A 11 10.61 33.44 26.72
CA GLU A 11 9.21 33.07 26.93
C GLU A 11 8.23 34.01 26.19
N GLU A 12 7.28 33.35 25.53
CA GLU A 12 5.90 33.72 25.20
C GLU A 12 5.57 34.86 24.21
N SER A 13 4.94 34.43 23.11
CA SER A 13 3.68 35.02 22.64
C SER A 13 2.81 33.88 22.11
N GLY A 14 1.90 33.40 22.96
CA GLY A 14 0.84 32.47 22.58
C GLY A 14 -0.01 33.08 21.46
N GLY A 15 0.08 32.49 20.28
CA GLY A 15 -0.87 32.67 19.20
C GLY A 15 -1.58 31.33 19.01
N ASP A 16 -2.70 31.16 19.71
CA ASP A 16 -3.65 30.10 19.42
C ASP A 16 -4.09 30.26 17.96
N THR A 17 -3.45 29.50 17.07
CA THR A 17 -3.93 29.34 15.71
C THR A 17 -4.97 28.24 15.79
N GLU A 18 -6.23 28.64 15.94
CA GLU A 18 -7.38 27.76 15.72
C GLU A 18 -7.22 27.20 14.29
N GLU A 19 -6.77 25.94 14.18
CA GLU A 19 -6.90 25.18 12.96
C GLU A 19 -8.41 25.01 12.70
N SER A 20 -8.96 25.95 11.95
CA SER A 20 -10.28 25.84 11.35
C SER A 20 -10.24 24.67 10.38
N ASP A 21 -10.62 23.49 10.85
CA ASP A 21 -10.89 22.30 10.05
C ASP A 21 -12.05 22.63 9.11
N SER A 22 -11.71 23.24 7.98
CA SER A 22 -12.65 23.50 6.91
C SER A 22 -13.08 22.16 6.34
N GLU A 23 -14.19 21.64 6.85
CA GLU A 23 -14.88 20.50 6.27
C GLU A 23 -15.18 20.83 4.80
N GLU A 24 -14.32 20.35 3.90
CA GLU A 24 -14.60 20.36 2.48
C GLU A 24 -15.85 19.52 2.25
N THR A 25 -16.99 20.18 2.06
CA THR A 25 -18.20 19.58 1.51
C THR A 25 -17.92 19.21 0.06
N SER A 26 -17.21 18.11 -0.16
CA SER A 26 -17.02 17.50 -1.48
C SER A 26 -18.23 16.65 -1.82
N GLU A 27 -18.87 16.99 -2.93
CA GLU A 27 -20.00 16.34 -3.58
C GLU A 27 -20.04 14.82 -3.37
N ASN A 28 -21.03 14.36 -2.58
CA ASN A 28 -21.17 12.98 -2.14
C ASN A 28 -21.80 12.10 -3.23
N GLY A 29 -21.07 11.84 -4.31
CA GLY A 29 -21.24 10.57 -5.01
C GLY A 29 -20.72 9.48 -4.07
N LYS A 30 -21.61 8.79 -3.33
CA LYS A 30 -21.23 7.73 -2.37
C LYS A 30 -20.30 6.73 -3.06
N ARG A 31 -18.99 6.86 -2.86
CA ARG A 31 -18.01 5.86 -3.31
C ARG A 31 -18.27 4.61 -2.48
N GLU A 32 -18.76 3.56 -3.13
CA GLU A 32 -19.01 2.30 -2.47
C GLU A 32 -17.68 1.72 -1.97
N ARG A 33 -17.60 1.44 -0.66
CA ARG A 33 -16.41 0.83 -0.05
C ARG A 33 -16.34 -0.64 -0.47
N LYS A 34 -15.24 -1.02 -1.10
CA LYS A 34 -15.00 -2.40 -1.58
C LYS A 34 -14.93 -3.44 -0.45
N TYR A 35 -14.33 -3.08 0.70
CA TYR A 35 -14.12 -3.97 1.83
C TYR A 35 -14.73 -3.42 3.12
N ARG A 36 -15.09 -4.33 4.03
CA ARG A 36 -15.61 -4.03 5.37
C ARG A 36 -14.92 -4.95 6.39
N ILE A 37 -14.67 -4.43 7.59
CA ILE A 37 -14.31 -5.24 8.75
C ILE A 37 -15.62 -5.76 9.36
N VAL A 38 -15.73 -7.07 9.53
CA VAL A 38 -16.93 -7.75 10.05
C VAL A 38 -16.48 -8.76 11.09
N GLY A 39 -17.15 -8.78 12.25
CA GLY A 39 -16.88 -9.77 13.28
C GLY A 39 -17.35 -11.16 12.87
N ASN A 40 -16.66 -12.20 13.37
CA ASN A 40 -16.93 -13.59 12.99
C ASN A 40 -18.35 -14.03 13.35
N GLU A 41 -18.86 -13.62 14.51
CA GLU A 41 -20.23 -13.95 14.94
C GLU A 41 -21.29 -13.33 14.02
N GLN A 42 -21.15 -12.04 13.69
CA GLN A 42 -22.07 -11.33 12.80
C GLN A 42 -22.05 -11.93 11.38
N LEU A 43 -20.89 -12.40 10.93
CA LEU A 43 -20.77 -13.10 9.65
C LEU A 43 -21.46 -14.47 9.69
N LEU A 44 -21.25 -15.25 10.77
CA LEU A 44 -21.84 -16.58 10.94
C LEU A 44 -23.37 -16.53 10.95
N GLU A 45 -23.95 -15.47 11.52
CA GLU A 45 -25.40 -15.26 11.53
C GLU A 45 -26.03 -15.21 10.13
N LEU A 46 -25.25 -14.92 9.08
CA LEU A 46 -25.73 -14.90 7.70
C LEU A 46 -25.85 -16.30 7.09
N PHE A 47 -25.30 -17.34 7.74
CA PHE A 47 -25.28 -18.74 7.26
C PHE A 47 -26.30 -19.64 7.97
N ARG A 48 -27.51 -19.12 8.22
CA ARG A 48 -28.63 -19.89 8.82
C ARG A 48 -29.44 -20.71 7.80
N ARG A 49 -29.26 -20.44 6.51
CA ARG A 49 -30.00 -21.08 5.42
C ARG A 49 -29.09 -21.47 4.27
N CYS A 50 -29.43 -22.57 3.62
CA CYS A 50 -28.72 -23.05 2.45
C CYS A 50 -28.89 -22.09 1.27
N LYS A 51 -27.80 -21.62 0.68
CA LYS A 51 -27.83 -20.76 -0.51
C LYS A 51 -28.39 -21.45 -1.76
N GLU A 52 -28.45 -22.78 -1.77
CA GLU A 52 -28.92 -23.57 -2.91
C GLU A 52 -30.43 -23.85 -2.88
N CYS A 53 -31.00 -24.13 -1.70
CA CYS A 53 -32.41 -24.54 -1.57
C CYS A 53 -33.21 -23.79 -0.51
N GLY A 54 -32.59 -22.89 0.26
CA GLY A 54 -33.26 -22.09 1.31
C GLY A 54 -33.57 -22.84 2.61
N ALA A 55 -33.33 -24.15 2.69
CA ALA A 55 -33.54 -24.94 3.90
C ALA A 55 -32.68 -24.44 5.07
N GLN A 56 -33.18 -24.62 6.29
CA GLN A 56 -32.44 -24.27 7.50
C GLN A 56 -31.18 -25.12 7.60
N LEU A 57 -30.06 -24.47 7.89
CA LEU A 57 -28.78 -25.15 8.15
C LEU A 57 -28.65 -25.43 9.64
N ASP A 58 -27.98 -26.53 9.95
CA ASP A 58 -27.38 -26.71 11.27
C ASP A 58 -26.14 -25.82 11.35
N THR A 59 -26.21 -24.76 12.14
CA THR A 59 -25.11 -23.80 12.29
C THR A 59 -23.90 -24.40 13.00
N SER A 60 -24.06 -25.52 13.71
CA SER A 60 -22.92 -26.22 14.35
C SER A 60 -22.02 -26.94 13.33
N GLU A 61 -22.56 -27.26 12.15
CA GLU A 61 -21.85 -27.88 11.02
C GLU A 61 -21.26 -26.85 10.03
N VAL A 62 -21.41 -25.55 10.33
CA VAL A 62 -20.83 -24.47 9.51
C VAL A 62 -19.40 -24.22 9.99
N VAL A 63 -18.44 -24.46 9.11
CA VAL A 63 -17.01 -24.27 9.39
C VAL A 63 -16.52 -22.98 8.75
N MET A 64 -15.97 -22.08 9.55
CA MET A 64 -15.28 -20.88 9.08
C MET A 64 -13.77 -21.07 9.18
N ARG A 65 -13.05 -20.71 8.11
CA ARG A 65 -11.59 -20.73 8.06
C ARG A 65 -11.06 -19.55 7.25
N GLU A 66 -9.78 -19.28 7.39
CA GLU A 66 -9.14 -18.12 6.77
C GLU A 66 -8.04 -18.53 5.78
N GLU A 67 -7.92 -17.77 4.69
CA GLU A 67 -6.79 -17.84 3.75
C GLU A 67 -6.25 -16.43 3.47
N GLY A 68 -5.39 -15.95 4.37
CA GLY A 68 -4.96 -14.56 4.39
C GLY A 68 -6.09 -13.66 4.89
N SER A 69 -6.51 -12.69 4.09
CA SER A 69 -7.64 -11.81 4.39
C SER A 69 -9.01 -12.40 4.04
N VAL A 70 -9.06 -13.61 3.49
CA VAL A 70 -10.29 -14.21 2.99
C VAL A 70 -10.90 -15.10 4.05
N CYS A 71 -12.18 -14.87 4.35
CA CYS A 71 -13.01 -15.79 5.09
C CYS A 71 -13.65 -16.79 4.13
N ILE A 72 -13.51 -18.07 4.45
CA ILE A 72 -14.08 -19.19 3.71
C ILE A 72 -15.04 -19.91 4.65
N VAL A 73 -16.26 -20.09 4.18
CA VAL A 73 -17.33 -20.74 4.94
C VAL A 73 -17.75 -22.00 4.20
N ASP A 74 -17.53 -23.14 4.83
CA ASP A 74 -17.86 -24.47 4.33
C ASP A 74 -19.05 -25.01 5.12
N TYR A 75 -20.08 -25.53 4.43
CA TYR A 75 -21.22 -26.19 5.08
C TYR A 75 -21.84 -27.26 4.17
N ALA A 76 -22.52 -28.24 4.76
CA ALA A 76 -23.30 -29.24 4.06
C ALA A 76 -24.79 -29.07 4.36
N CYS A 77 -25.63 -29.12 3.33
CA CYS A 77 -27.08 -29.05 3.49
C CYS A 77 -27.68 -30.45 3.53
N LEU A 78 -28.25 -30.84 4.67
CA LEU A 78 -28.90 -32.15 4.84
C LEU A 78 -30.15 -32.31 3.96
N SER A 79 -30.85 -31.21 3.63
CA SER A 79 -32.08 -31.27 2.84
C SER A 79 -31.85 -31.53 1.36
N CYS A 80 -30.79 -30.97 0.75
CA CYS A 80 -30.49 -31.17 -0.68
C CYS A 80 -29.20 -31.95 -0.95
N GLY A 81 -28.47 -32.34 0.10
CA GLY A 81 -27.22 -33.10 0.03
C GLY A 81 -26.01 -32.32 -0.52
N LYS A 82 -26.15 -31.04 -0.85
CA LYS A 82 -25.07 -30.24 -1.43
C LYS A 82 -24.10 -29.76 -0.35
N SER A 83 -22.81 -29.88 -0.65
CA SER A 83 -21.73 -29.20 0.07
C SER A 83 -21.41 -27.87 -0.61
N VAL A 84 -21.32 -26.78 0.15
CA VAL A 84 -21.14 -25.43 -0.36
C VAL A 84 -19.91 -24.80 0.30
N THR A 85 -19.07 -24.17 -0.52
CA THR A 85 -17.95 -23.32 -0.09
C THR A 85 -18.21 -21.89 -0.53
N TRP A 86 -18.55 -21.02 0.41
CA TRP A 86 -18.63 -19.57 0.19
C TRP A 86 -17.29 -18.91 0.51
N ARG A 87 -16.96 -17.84 -0.22
CA ARG A 87 -15.71 -17.08 -0.06
C ARG A 87 -16.05 -15.60 -0.01
N SER A 88 -15.43 -14.87 0.92
CA SER A 88 -15.69 -13.44 1.08
C SER A 88 -15.11 -12.56 -0.03
N GLN A 89 -14.22 -13.11 -0.87
CA GLN A 89 -13.54 -12.37 -1.92
C GLN A 89 -13.41 -13.19 -3.21
N SER A 90 -13.38 -12.49 -4.34
CA SER A 90 -13.13 -13.07 -5.65
C SER A 90 -11.65 -13.46 -5.81
N ARG A 91 -11.38 -14.32 -6.81
CA ARG A 91 -10.01 -14.64 -7.23
C ARG A 91 -9.67 -13.89 -8.51
N ILE A 92 -8.45 -13.38 -8.57
CA ILE A 92 -7.85 -12.72 -9.73
C ILE A 92 -6.66 -13.52 -10.26
N GLY A 93 -6.28 -13.31 -11.53
CA GLY A 93 -5.18 -14.01 -12.19
C GLY A 93 -5.64 -15.09 -13.18
N LYS A 94 -4.69 -15.92 -13.65
CA LYS A 94 -4.95 -16.98 -14.63
C LYS A 94 -4.36 -18.31 -14.19
N GLY A 95 -5.11 -19.39 -14.37
CA GLY A 95 -4.68 -20.76 -14.09
C GLY A 95 -4.21 -20.96 -12.65
N LYS A 96 -3.02 -21.56 -12.49
CA LYS A 96 -2.42 -21.87 -11.18
C LYS A 96 -1.93 -20.64 -10.41
N SER A 97 -1.88 -19.47 -11.06
CA SER A 97 -1.45 -18.21 -10.45
C SER A 97 -2.62 -17.38 -9.90
N THR A 98 -3.78 -18.00 -9.71
CA THR A 98 -4.93 -17.30 -9.14
C THR A 98 -4.75 -17.06 -7.65
N VAL A 99 -5.02 -15.84 -7.21
CA VAL A 99 -4.95 -15.40 -5.81
C VAL A 99 -6.24 -14.67 -5.44
N TYR A 100 -6.56 -14.62 -4.15
CA TYR A 100 -7.64 -13.76 -3.70
C TYR A 100 -7.28 -12.28 -3.87
N GLU A 101 -8.24 -11.51 -4.36
CA GLU A 101 -8.04 -10.11 -4.72
C GLU A 101 -7.51 -9.26 -3.56
N GLY A 102 -8.14 -9.34 -2.38
CA GLY A 102 -7.73 -8.58 -1.20
C GLY A 102 -6.34 -8.98 -0.69
N ASN A 103 -5.93 -10.25 -0.86
CA ASN A 103 -4.57 -10.66 -0.49
C ASN A 103 -3.51 -9.95 -1.34
N GLN A 104 -3.82 -9.63 -2.60
CA GLN A 104 -2.96 -8.84 -3.45
C GLN A 104 -3.06 -7.35 -3.13
N GLU A 105 -4.28 -6.82 -3.01
CA GLU A 105 -4.52 -5.39 -2.81
C GLU A 105 -4.00 -4.88 -1.47
N ILE A 106 -4.10 -5.67 -0.40
CA ILE A 106 -3.55 -5.33 0.91
C ILE A 106 -2.02 -5.15 0.83
N ALA A 107 -1.33 -6.09 0.20
CA ALA A 107 0.13 -6.03 0.07
C ALA A 107 0.58 -4.83 -0.78
N VAL A 108 -0.12 -4.57 -1.89
CA VAL A 108 0.14 -3.42 -2.76
C VAL A 108 -0.17 -2.11 -2.05
N GLY A 109 -1.31 -2.02 -1.35
CA GLY A 109 -1.74 -0.86 -0.61
C GLY A 109 -0.77 -0.48 0.50
N ALA A 110 -0.37 -1.46 1.33
CA ALA A 110 0.63 -1.24 2.38
C ALA A 110 1.96 -0.72 1.81
N PHE A 111 2.40 -1.28 0.67
CA PHE A 111 3.64 -0.86 0.02
C PHE A 111 3.58 0.58 -0.53
N ILE A 112 2.52 0.92 -1.26
CA ILE A 112 2.37 2.24 -1.89
C ILE A 112 2.19 3.34 -0.84
N THR A 113 1.52 3.03 0.27
CA THR A 113 1.31 3.98 1.38
C THR A 113 2.49 4.06 2.36
N GLY A 114 3.56 3.29 2.13
CA GLY A 114 4.74 3.29 2.99
C GLY A 114 4.52 2.67 4.37
N VAL A 115 3.46 1.89 4.56
CA VAL A 115 3.18 1.22 5.84
C VAL A 115 4.20 0.09 6.06
N PRO A 116 4.94 0.10 7.19
CA PRO A 116 5.86 -0.98 7.51
C PRO A 116 5.11 -2.30 7.72
N ILE A 117 5.37 -3.32 6.88
CA ILE A 117 4.70 -4.63 6.94
C ILE A 117 4.72 -5.27 8.34
N PRO A 118 5.82 -5.22 9.11
CA PRO A 118 5.82 -5.77 10.47
C PRO A 118 4.80 -5.07 11.37
N ARG A 119 4.78 -3.72 11.36
CA ARG A 119 3.82 -2.93 12.16
C ARG A 119 2.37 -3.19 11.75
N PHE A 120 2.12 -3.39 10.46
CA PHE A 120 0.80 -3.71 9.96
C PHE A 120 0.35 -5.13 10.36
N THR A 121 1.29 -6.08 10.39
CA THR A 121 1.05 -7.43 10.90
C THR A 121 0.75 -7.41 12.39
N ASP A 122 1.54 -6.67 13.19
CA ASP A 122 1.31 -6.49 14.62
C ASP A 122 -0.10 -5.91 14.89
N PHE A 123 -0.46 -4.86 14.16
CA PHE A 123 -1.79 -4.25 14.22
C PHE A 123 -2.91 -5.26 13.95
N ALA A 124 -2.78 -6.05 12.89
CA ALA A 124 -3.78 -7.06 12.55
C ALA A 124 -3.87 -8.16 13.61
N GLN A 125 -2.75 -8.61 14.17
CA GLN A 125 -2.73 -9.60 15.25
C GLN A 125 -3.45 -9.09 16.50
N LEU A 126 -3.23 -7.82 16.89
CA LEU A 126 -3.92 -7.22 18.04
C LEU A 126 -5.44 -7.16 17.86
N LEU A 127 -5.92 -6.98 16.63
CA LEU A 127 -7.34 -6.94 16.31
C LEU A 127 -7.95 -8.30 15.92
N GLY A 128 -7.13 -9.36 15.82
CA GLY A 128 -7.57 -10.66 15.32
C GLY A 128 -7.99 -10.64 13.84
N LEU A 129 -7.37 -9.79 13.02
CA LEU A 129 -7.67 -9.68 11.59
C LEU A 129 -6.83 -10.67 10.77
N GLY A 130 -7.50 -11.44 9.90
CA GLY A 130 -6.83 -12.25 8.88
C GLY A 130 -6.09 -11.37 7.87
N LEU A 131 -4.79 -11.61 7.70
CA LEU A 131 -3.94 -10.97 6.68
C LEU A 131 -3.11 -12.00 5.92
N PRO A 132 -2.71 -11.72 4.67
CA PRO A 132 -1.67 -12.52 4.01
C PRO A 132 -0.40 -12.53 4.87
N THR A 133 0.33 -13.64 4.86
CA THR A 133 1.60 -13.71 5.61
C THR A 133 2.59 -12.67 5.09
N GLU A 134 3.51 -12.21 5.94
CA GLU A 134 4.56 -11.26 5.54
C GLU A 134 5.33 -11.76 4.31
N ARG A 135 5.64 -13.06 4.26
CA ARG A 135 6.29 -13.69 3.10
C ARG A 135 5.44 -13.56 1.84
N ALA A 136 4.13 -13.78 1.93
CA ALA A 136 3.21 -13.64 0.80
C ALA A 136 3.10 -12.17 0.36
N MET A 137 2.98 -11.23 1.30
CA MET A 137 2.95 -9.79 0.99
C MET A 137 4.23 -9.34 0.29
N ARG A 138 5.40 -9.68 0.81
CA ARG A 138 6.70 -9.35 0.19
C ARG A 138 6.84 -9.96 -1.20
N ARG A 139 6.34 -11.18 -1.40
CA ARG A 139 6.29 -11.83 -2.71
C ARG A 139 5.40 -11.05 -3.69
N THR A 140 4.19 -10.69 -3.29
CA THR A 140 3.28 -9.88 -4.10
C THR A 140 3.91 -8.53 -4.47
N ILE A 141 4.56 -7.87 -3.52
CA ILE A 141 5.22 -6.58 -3.77
C ILE A 141 6.31 -6.75 -4.82
N ARG A 142 7.21 -7.72 -4.65
CA ARG A 142 8.31 -7.96 -5.58
C ARG A 142 7.84 -8.38 -6.97
N ASP A 143 6.90 -9.32 -7.04
CA ASP A 143 6.54 -9.99 -8.29
C ASP A 143 5.45 -9.23 -9.07
N ILE A 144 4.65 -8.39 -8.40
CA ILE A 144 3.50 -7.68 -9.00
C ILE A 144 3.63 -6.16 -8.84
N ALA A 145 3.74 -5.65 -7.61
CA ALA A 145 3.69 -4.21 -7.34
C ALA A 145 4.89 -3.47 -7.97
N CYS A 146 6.11 -3.92 -7.69
CA CYS A 146 7.34 -3.32 -8.19
C CYS A 146 7.38 -3.27 -9.73
N PRO A 147 7.07 -4.35 -10.48
CA PRO A 147 6.99 -4.28 -11.93
C PRO A 147 5.90 -3.33 -12.44
N ALA A 148 4.73 -3.28 -11.80
CA ALA A 148 3.65 -2.38 -12.18
C ALA A 148 4.04 -0.91 -11.98
N ILE A 149 4.59 -0.59 -10.82
CA ILE A 149 5.08 0.76 -10.47
C ILE A 149 6.19 1.18 -11.45
N LYS A 150 7.15 0.29 -11.74
CA LYS A 150 8.22 0.57 -12.72
C LYS A 150 7.66 0.88 -14.11
N ARG A 151 6.61 0.19 -14.56
CA ARG A 151 5.98 0.49 -15.87
C ARG A 151 5.33 1.87 -15.88
N VAL A 152 4.54 2.21 -14.85
CA VAL A 152 3.91 3.52 -14.73
C VAL A 152 4.96 4.63 -14.64
N PHE A 153 6.00 4.41 -13.83
CA PHE A 153 7.10 5.35 -13.68
C PHE A 153 7.83 5.61 -15.00
N LYS A 154 8.11 4.57 -15.81
CA LYS A 154 8.75 4.74 -17.13
C LYS A 154 7.90 5.55 -18.11
N VAL A 155 6.59 5.32 -18.14
CA VAL A 155 5.68 6.10 -19.00
C VAL A 155 5.65 7.57 -18.56
N TRP A 156 5.56 7.80 -17.25
CA TRP A 156 5.59 9.13 -16.67
C TRP A 156 6.92 9.84 -16.94
N GLU A 157 8.06 9.17 -16.75
CA GLU A 157 9.41 9.68 -16.99
C GLU A 157 9.59 10.09 -18.46
N ALA A 158 9.11 9.29 -19.42
CA ALA A 158 9.14 9.63 -20.83
C ALA A 158 8.31 10.88 -21.15
N HIS A 159 7.12 10.99 -20.55
CA HIS A 159 6.25 12.15 -20.74
C HIS A 159 6.88 13.43 -20.17
N VAL A 160 7.39 13.39 -18.94
CA VAL A 160 8.06 14.53 -18.30
C VAL A 160 9.30 14.95 -19.09
N ARG A 161 10.11 14.00 -19.58
CA ARG A 161 11.28 14.31 -20.40
C ARG A 161 10.92 15.00 -21.72
N SER A 162 9.78 14.64 -22.34
CA SER A 162 9.30 15.33 -23.53
C SER A 162 8.90 16.77 -23.19
N MET A 163 8.06 16.94 -22.16
CA MET A 163 7.61 18.24 -21.69
C MET A 163 8.77 19.18 -21.37
N VAL A 164 9.78 18.70 -20.63
CA VAL A 164 10.96 19.49 -20.25
C VAL A 164 11.74 19.93 -21.50
N LYS A 165 11.91 19.06 -22.50
CA LYS A 165 12.58 19.41 -23.76
C LYS A 165 11.82 20.47 -24.56
N ASP A 166 10.49 20.37 -24.58
CA ASP A 166 9.64 21.30 -25.32
C ASP A 166 9.69 22.71 -24.69
N VAL A 167 9.82 22.80 -23.37
CA VAL A 167 9.91 24.08 -22.62
C VAL A 167 11.32 24.67 -22.58
N ALA A 168 12.36 23.83 -22.70
CA ALA A 168 13.75 24.27 -22.51
C ALA A 168 14.23 25.37 -23.48
N GLU A 169 13.58 25.53 -24.65
CA GLU A 169 13.90 26.54 -25.66
C GLU A 169 15.45 26.59 -25.97
N PRO A 170 16.04 27.60 -26.66
CA PRO A 170 17.50 27.64 -26.83
C PRO A 170 18.29 27.80 -25.52
N GLY A 171 17.60 28.10 -24.41
CA GLY A 171 18.19 28.38 -23.10
C GLY A 171 18.65 27.15 -22.33
N GLY A 172 18.23 25.95 -22.74
CA GLY A 172 18.61 24.70 -22.09
C GLY A 172 17.80 24.40 -20.83
N ILE A 173 18.17 23.31 -20.14
CA ILE A 173 17.43 22.79 -18.98
C ILE A 173 18.18 23.17 -17.70
N ALA A 174 17.50 23.83 -16.77
CA ALA A 174 18.03 24.07 -15.42
C ALA A 174 17.79 22.83 -14.56
N ILE A 175 18.86 22.13 -14.18
CA ILE A 175 18.78 20.87 -13.45
C ILE A 175 19.19 21.07 -11.99
N SER A 176 18.39 20.52 -11.08
CA SER A 176 18.76 20.30 -9.68
C SER A 176 18.84 18.79 -9.42
N ILE A 177 19.80 18.39 -8.59
CA ILE A 177 20.08 16.98 -8.29
C ILE A 177 20.09 16.81 -6.78
N ASP A 178 19.24 15.91 -6.28
CA ASP A 178 19.21 15.53 -4.87
C ASP A 178 19.77 14.11 -4.71
N GLY A 179 20.86 13.99 -3.97
CA GLY A 179 21.49 12.73 -3.59
C GLY A 179 21.07 12.33 -2.18
N GLN A 180 20.34 11.23 -2.07
CA GLN A 180 19.92 10.64 -0.79
C GLN A 180 20.85 9.48 -0.42
N TYR A 181 21.05 9.31 0.90
CA TYR A 181 21.94 8.29 1.49
C TYR A 181 23.43 8.48 1.19
N ASP A 182 23.84 9.69 0.80
CA ASP A 182 25.25 10.07 0.69
C ASP A 182 25.81 10.34 2.10
N SER A 183 26.23 9.28 2.79
CA SER A 183 26.90 9.43 4.09
C SER A 183 28.29 10.04 3.88
N PRO A 184 28.67 11.11 4.60
CA PRO A 184 30.01 11.68 4.51
C PRO A 184 31.03 10.67 5.04
N GLY A 185 31.66 9.94 4.13
CA GLY A 185 32.63 8.88 4.49
C GLY A 185 32.90 7.82 3.43
N PHE A 186 32.56 8.03 2.14
CA PHE A 186 32.83 7.09 1.04
C PHE A 186 32.25 5.66 1.21
N ASN A 187 31.34 5.45 2.17
CA ASN A 187 30.84 4.13 2.56
C ASN A 187 29.35 3.92 2.26
N ALA A 188 28.71 4.84 1.53
CA ALA A 188 27.32 4.71 1.12
C ALA A 188 27.16 3.45 0.26
N THR A 189 26.43 2.47 0.78
CA THR A 189 26.24 1.18 0.10
C THR A 189 25.22 1.28 -1.02
N ASN A 190 24.26 2.19 -0.87
CA ASN A 190 23.28 2.58 -1.87
C ASN A 190 23.25 4.10 -1.95
N CYS A 191 23.25 4.64 -3.18
CA CYS A 191 22.98 6.05 -3.42
C CYS A 191 21.71 6.16 -4.25
N LYS A 192 20.78 7.01 -3.84
CA LYS A 192 19.59 7.34 -4.62
C LYS A 192 19.73 8.77 -5.10
N VAL A 193 19.73 8.97 -6.40
CA VAL A 193 19.82 10.27 -7.04
C VAL A 193 18.48 10.59 -7.70
N THR A 194 17.94 11.76 -7.38
CA THR A 194 16.76 12.32 -8.06
C THR A 194 17.18 13.54 -8.85
N ILE A 195 16.90 13.55 -10.15
CA ILE A 195 17.18 14.67 -11.05
C ILE A 195 15.87 15.40 -11.29
N MET A 196 15.85 16.71 -11.07
CA MET A 196 14.66 17.55 -11.21
C MET A 196 14.93 18.75 -12.11
N ASP A 197 13.93 19.14 -12.88
CA ASP A 197 13.92 20.44 -13.56
C ASP A 197 13.64 21.52 -12.50
N ALA A 198 14.57 22.46 -12.33
CA ALA A 198 14.47 23.50 -11.31
C ALA A 198 13.37 24.54 -11.61
N ASN A 199 13.04 24.72 -12.90
CA ASN A 199 12.04 25.70 -13.33
C ASN A 199 10.63 25.11 -13.27
N LEU A 200 10.46 23.91 -13.83
CA LEU A 200 9.18 23.19 -13.87
C LEU A 200 8.86 22.45 -12.57
N LYS A 201 9.86 22.27 -11.68
CA LYS A 201 9.72 21.58 -10.39
C LYS A 201 9.20 20.14 -10.55
N VAL A 202 9.63 19.46 -11.62
CA VAL A 202 9.27 18.08 -11.93
C VAL A 202 10.50 17.18 -11.87
N ALA A 203 10.36 15.97 -11.34
CA ALA A 203 11.45 15.00 -11.39
C ALA A 203 11.57 14.39 -12.80
N ILE A 204 12.75 14.50 -13.40
CA ILE A 204 13.08 14.06 -14.77
C ILE A 204 13.60 12.61 -14.76
N ALA A 205 14.25 12.22 -13.66
CA ALA A 205 14.80 10.88 -13.47
C ALA A 205 14.98 10.58 -11.99
N GLY A 206 14.93 9.29 -11.64
CA GLY A 206 15.31 8.79 -10.33
C GLY A 206 16.10 7.51 -10.49
N VAL A 207 17.33 7.48 -9.97
CA VAL A 207 18.23 6.33 -10.06
C VAL A 207 18.58 5.88 -8.65
N SER A 208 18.54 4.58 -8.39
CA SER A 208 19.04 4.00 -7.15
C SER A 208 20.09 2.97 -7.54
N LEU A 209 21.34 3.22 -7.17
CA LEU A 209 22.47 2.34 -7.48
C LEU A 209 23.04 1.74 -6.20
N HIS A 210 23.27 0.43 -6.22
CA HIS A 210 24.10 -0.22 -5.22
C HIS A 210 25.57 -0.12 -5.64
N LYS A 211 26.49 0.05 -4.68
CA LYS A 211 27.95 0.12 -4.93
C LYS A 211 28.59 -1.08 -5.66
N HIS A 212 27.81 -2.12 -5.97
CA HIS A 212 28.26 -3.35 -6.63
C HIS A 212 27.52 -3.59 -7.95
N GLU A 213 26.66 -2.65 -8.38
CA GLU A 213 26.04 -2.73 -9.71
C GLU A 213 27.04 -2.22 -10.76
N PRO A 214 27.27 -2.99 -11.85
CA PRO A 214 28.27 -2.69 -12.85
C PRO A 214 27.74 -1.67 -13.87
N GLU A 215 27.61 -0.40 -13.47
CA GLU A 215 27.40 0.70 -14.41
C GLU A 215 28.16 1.95 -13.95
N ILE A 216 29.49 1.84 -13.81
CA ILE A 216 30.40 2.99 -13.97
C ILE A 216 31.67 2.49 -14.65
N GLY A 217 31.74 2.69 -15.97
CA GLY A 217 32.95 2.73 -16.78
C GLY A 217 32.92 4.01 -17.59
#